data_AF-A0A2J8QL52-F1
#
_entry.id   AF-A0A2J8QL52-F1
#
_cell.length_a   1.000
_cell.length_b   1.000
_cell.length_c   1.000
_cell.angle_alpha   90.00
_cell.angle_beta   90.00
_cell.angle_gamma   90.00
#
_symmetry.space_group_name_H-M   'P 1'
#
loop_
_entity.id
_entity.type
_entity.pdbx_description
1 polymer ?
#
loop_
_entity_poly.entity_id
_entity_poly.type
_entity_poly.pdbx_seq_one_letter_code
_entity_poly.pdbx_strand_id
1 'polypeptide(L)'
;MSRGLPKQKPIEGVKQVIVVASGKGGVGKSTTAVNLALALAANDSTKAIGLLDVDVYGPSVPKMMNLKGNPELSQSNLMRPLLNYGIACMSMGFLVEESEPVVWRGLMVMSAIEKLLRQVDWGQLDYLVVDMP
;
A
#
# COMPACT_ATOMS: atom_id res chain seq x y z
N MET A 1 7.53 35.72 -5.29
CA MET A 1 7.02 34.67 -6.19
C MET A 1 6.25 33.66 -5.36
N SER A 2 4.92 33.56 -5.53
CA SER A 2 4.15 32.52 -4.87
C SER A 2 4.59 31.16 -5.42
N ARG A 3 5.01 30.24 -4.55
CA ARG A 3 5.21 28.84 -4.96
C ARG A 3 3.86 28.33 -5.47
N GLY A 4 3.80 27.96 -6.75
CA GLY A 4 2.64 27.28 -7.30
C GLY A 4 2.36 25.97 -6.55
N LEU A 5 1.19 25.39 -6.79
CA LEU A 5 0.85 24.10 -6.19
C LEU A 5 1.94 23.05 -6.50
N PRO A 6 2.24 22.14 -5.56
CA PRO A 6 3.16 21.04 -5.80
C PRO A 6 2.76 20.28 -7.06
N LYS A 7 3.71 20.00 -7.95
CA LYS A 7 3.45 19.14 -9.10
C LYS A 7 3.22 17.71 -8.60
N GLN A 8 2.13 17.10 -9.04
CA GLN A 8 1.83 15.70 -8.72
C GLN A 8 2.94 14.81 -9.28
N LYS A 9 3.51 13.95 -8.43
CA LYS A 9 4.49 12.93 -8.84
C LYS A 9 3.76 11.60 -8.99
N PRO A 10 3.49 11.11 -10.21
CA PRO A 10 2.73 9.87 -10.43
C PRO A 10 3.50 8.67 -9.89
N ILE A 11 2.80 7.66 -9.37
CA ILE A 11 3.40 6.35 -9.02
C ILE A 11 3.62 5.59 -10.33
N GLU A 12 4.83 5.08 -10.51
CA GLU A 12 5.19 4.38 -11.74
C GLU A 12 4.30 3.14 -11.93
N GLY A 13 3.78 2.97 -13.14
CA GLY A 13 2.90 1.86 -13.48
C GLY A 13 1.46 1.94 -12.96
N VAL A 14 1.09 2.95 -12.18
CA VAL A 14 -0.25 3.07 -11.58
C VAL A 14 -1.07 4.14 -12.29
N LYS A 15 -2.19 3.76 -12.91
CA LYS A 15 -3.08 4.70 -13.62
C LYS A 15 -3.90 5.56 -12.66
N GLN A 16 -4.48 4.96 -11.62
CA GLN A 16 -5.35 5.65 -10.66
C GLN A 16 -5.05 5.22 -9.23
N VAL A 17 -5.13 6.17 -8.30
CA VAL A 17 -4.94 5.92 -6.86
C VAL A 17 -6.24 6.24 -6.15
N ILE A 18 -6.72 5.30 -5.34
CA ILE A 18 -7.91 5.46 -4.49
C ILE A 18 -7.45 5.45 -3.05
N VAL A 19 -7.67 6.55 -2.34
CA VAL A 19 -7.27 6.70 -0.95
C VAL A 19 -8.45 6.40 -0.04
N VAL A 20 -8.27 5.47 0.89
CA VAL A 20 -9.26 5.12 1.92
C VAL A 20 -8.72 5.64 3.26
N ALA A 21 -9.40 6.64 3.81
CA ALA A 21 -8.98 7.33 5.04
C ALA A 21 -10.15 7.50 6.00
N SER A 22 -9.84 7.63 7.29
CA SER A 22 -10.82 7.88 8.35
C SER A 22 -10.28 8.84 9.39
N GLY A 23 -11.14 9.68 9.98
CA GLY A 23 -10.74 10.57 11.07
C GLY A 23 -10.65 9.91 12.45
N LYS A 24 -10.94 8.60 12.56
CA LYS A 24 -10.99 7.85 13.83
C LYS A 24 -10.54 6.41 13.62
N GLY A 25 -9.81 5.86 14.59
CA GLY A 25 -9.46 4.44 14.62
C GLY A 25 -10.68 3.55 14.87
N GLY A 26 -10.61 2.29 14.40
CA GLY A 26 -11.63 1.27 14.69
C GLY A 26 -12.92 1.34 13.86
N VAL A 27 -13.03 2.23 12.87
CA VAL A 27 -14.21 2.35 12.01
C VAL A 27 -14.28 1.33 10.87
N GLY A 28 -13.32 0.41 10.78
CA GLY A 28 -13.25 -0.60 9.71
C GLY A 28 -12.60 -0.12 8.41
N LYS A 29 -11.75 0.92 8.46
CA LYS A 29 -11.02 1.48 7.31
C LYS A 29 -10.29 0.41 6.48
N SER A 30 -9.44 -0.41 7.10
CA SER A 30 -8.70 -1.48 6.42
C SER A 30 -9.62 -2.55 5.82
N THR A 31 -10.70 -2.90 6.53
CA THR A 31 -11.73 -3.81 6.01
C THR A 31 -12.36 -3.26 4.74
N THR A 32 -12.70 -1.96 4.73
CA THR A 32 -13.25 -1.28 3.56
C THR A 32 -12.24 -1.24 2.41
N ALA A 33 -10.96 -0.94 2.69
CA ALA A 33 -9.92 -0.89 1.66
C ALA A 33 -9.70 -2.26 0.99
N VAL A 34 -9.61 -3.33 1.79
CA VAL A 34 -9.48 -4.71 1.29
C VAL A 34 -10.68 -5.10 0.43
N ASN A 35 -11.90 -4.89 0.94
CA ASN A 35 -13.11 -5.27 0.20
C ASN A 35 -13.30 -4.43 -1.07
N LEU A 36 -12.89 -3.16 -1.06
CA LEU A 36 -12.91 -2.32 -2.25
C LEU A 36 -11.96 -2.85 -3.32
N ALA A 37 -10.73 -3.22 -2.95
CA ALA A 37 -9.77 -3.80 -3.90
C ALA A 37 -10.30 -5.12 -4.51
N LEU A 38 -10.85 -6.00 -3.67
CA LEU A 38 -11.45 -7.26 -4.11
C LEU A 38 -12.68 -7.04 -5.00
N ALA A 39 -13.55 -6.09 -4.65
CA ALA A 39 -14.74 -5.76 -5.44
C ALA A 39 -14.38 -5.18 -6.81
N LEU A 40 -13.33 -4.33 -6.89
CA LEU A 40 -12.84 -3.81 -8.18
C LEU A 40 -12.35 -4.94 -9.08
N ALA A 41 -11.57 -5.89 -8.53
CA ALA A 41 -11.09 -7.04 -9.28
C ALA A 41 -12.22 -8.01 -9.69
N ALA A 42 -13.22 -8.19 -8.82
CA ALA A 42 -14.37 -9.06 -9.09
C ALA A 42 -15.35 -8.47 -10.12
N ASN A 43 -15.51 -7.14 -10.14
CA ASN A 43 -16.40 -6.46 -11.09
C ASN A 43 -15.81 -6.40 -12.51
N ASP A 44 -14.50 -6.34 -12.64
CA ASP A 44 -13.82 -6.33 -13.94
C ASP A 44 -12.49 -7.07 -13.85
N SER A 45 -12.50 -8.33 -14.31
CA SER A 45 -11.32 -9.21 -14.28
C SER A 45 -10.20 -8.76 -15.22
N THR A 46 -10.44 -7.76 -16.09
CA THR A 46 -9.39 -7.20 -16.95
C THR A 46 -8.57 -6.13 -16.24
N LYS A 47 -9.02 -5.66 -15.08
CA LYS A 47 -8.35 -4.62 -14.31
C LYS A 47 -7.30 -5.19 -13.38
N ALA A 48 -6.10 -4.62 -13.43
CA ALA A 48 -5.04 -4.94 -12.50
C ALA A 48 -5.17 -4.06 -11.24
N ILE A 49 -5.30 -4.69 -10.07
CA ILE A 49 -5.54 -4.02 -8.80
C ILE A 49 -4.39 -4.25 -7.82
N GLY A 50 -3.91 -3.17 -7.22
CA GLY A 50 -3.00 -3.19 -6.09
C GLY A 50 -3.66 -2.70 -4.80
N LEU A 51 -3.14 -3.17 -3.67
CA LEU A 51 -3.50 -2.72 -2.34
C LEU A 51 -2.24 -2.35 -1.56
N LEU A 52 -2.17 -1.11 -1.09
CA LEU A 52 -1.08 -0.58 -0.30
C LEU A 52 -1.58 -0.20 1.09
N ASP A 53 -1.00 -0.80 2.12
CA ASP A 53 -1.23 -0.48 3.52
C ASP A 53 -0.09 0.39 4.06
N VAL A 54 -0.42 1.64 4.39
CA VAL A 54 0.50 2.60 5.00
C VAL A 54 0.22 2.83 6.49
N ASP A 55 -0.62 1.99 7.13
CA ASP A 55 -0.81 2.04 8.58
C ASP A 55 0.39 1.41 9.30
N VAL A 56 1.21 2.28 9.87
CA VAL A 56 2.46 1.92 10.56
C VAL A 56 2.22 1.30 11.94
N TYR A 57 1.09 1.63 12.59
CA TYR A 57 0.86 1.31 14.01
C TYR A 57 0.06 0.03 14.20
N GLY A 58 -0.74 -0.35 13.21
CA GLY A 58 -1.57 -1.55 13.27
C GLY A 58 -1.87 -2.13 11.90
N PRO A 59 -0.85 -2.50 11.11
CA PRO A 59 -1.04 -3.01 9.77
C PRO A 59 -1.94 -4.25 9.79
N SER A 60 -3.13 -4.10 9.21
CA SER A 60 -4.17 -5.15 9.23
C SER A 60 -4.25 -5.91 7.91
N VAL A 61 -3.75 -5.32 6.83
CA VAL A 61 -3.83 -5.88 5.48
C VAL A 61 -3.08 -7.21 5.34
N PRO A 62 -1.86 -7.42 5.86
CA PRO A 62 -1.18 -8.73 5.79
C PRO A 62 -2.06 -9.87 6.32
N LYS A 63 -2.70 -9.64 7.48
CA LYS A 63 -3.59 -10.61 8.11
C LYS A 63 -4.87 -10.84 7.31
N MET A 64 -5.53 -9.76 6.86
CA MET A 64 -6.78 -9.85 6.08
C MET A 64 -6.57 -10.51 4.72
N MET A 65 -5.41 -10.31 4.11
CA MET A 65 -5.04 -10.89 2.83
C MET A 65 -4.34 -12.25 2.99
N ASN A 66 -4.23 -12.81 4.21
CA ASN A 66 -3.53 -14.07 4.49
C ASN A 66 -2.12 -14.13 3.88
N LEU A 67 -1.36 -13.04 4.01
CA LEU A 67 0.00 -12.89 3.50
C LEU A 67 1.01 -13.01 4.64
N LYS A 68 2.11 -13.71 4.36
CA LYS A 68 3.23 -13.91 5.30
C LYS A 68 4.55 -13.84 4.55
N GLY A 69 5.59 -13.40 5.25
CA GLY A 69 6.94 -13.28 4.71
C GLY A 69 7.27 -11.86 4.26
N ASN A 70 8.47 -11.73 3.69
CA ASN A 70 9.04 -10.46 3.29
C ASN A 70 9.07 -10.36 1.76
N PRO A 71 8.86 -9.16 1.19
CA PRO A 71 8.94 -8.93 -0.24
C PRO A 71 10.36 -9.20 -0.75
N GLU A 72 10.46 -9.98 -1.82
CA GLU A 72 11.73 -10.20 -2.53
C GLU A 72 12.11 -8.98 -3.37
N LEU A 73 13.39 -8.84 -3.68
CA LEU A 73 13.87 -7.80 -4.58
C LEU A 73 13.86 -8.30 -6.04
N SER A 74 13.39 -7.46 -6.95
CA SER A 74 13.49 -7.65 -8.39
C SER A 74 14.92 -7.42 -8.88
N GLN A 75 15.19 -7.75 -10.15
CA GLN A 75 16.47 -7.45 -10.80
C GLN A 75 16.77 -5.95 -10.87
N SER A 76 15.74 -5.10 -10.83
CA SER A 76 15.86 -3.64 -10.76
C SER A 76 15.99 -3.11 -9.32
N ASN A 77 16.19 -3.99 -8.33
CA ASN A 77 16.31 -3.64 -6.92
C ASN A 77 15.04 -2.99 -6.35
N LEU A 78 13.87 -3.36 -6.87
CA LEU A 78 12.55 -2.94 -6.37
C LEU A 78 11.91 -4.08 -5.59
N MET A 79 11.15 -3.76 -4.55
CA MET A 79 10.42 -4.77 -3.78
C MET A 79 9.24 -5.31 -4.60
N ARG A 80 9.12 -6.62 -4.71
CA ARG A 80 7.97 -7.27 -5.34
C ARG A 80 6.81 -7.35 -4.33
N PRO A 81 5.63 -6.81 -4.65
CA PRO A 81 4.48 -6.94 -3.77
C PRO A 81 4.08 -8.42 -3.65
N LEU A 82 3.57 -8.79 -2.48
CA LEU A 82 3.07 -10.15 -2.24
C LEU A 82 1.69 -10.28 -2.90
N LEU A 83 1.37 -11.44 -3.46
CA LEU A 83 0.12 -11.67 -4.18
C LEU A 83 -0.79 -12.61 -3.40
N ASN A 84 -2.05 -12.20 -3.18
CA ASN A 84 -3.11 -13.14 -2.83
C ASN A 84 -4.47 -12.64 -3.34
N TYR A 85 -5.41 -13.56 -3.56
CA TYR A 85 -6.74 -13.27 -4.13
C TYR A 85 -6.70 -12.48 -5.45
N GLY A 86 -5.61 -12.61 -6.21
CA GLY A 86 -5.39 -11.83 -7.44
C GLY A 86 -5.03 -10.36 -7.23
N ILE A 87 -4.78 -9.92 -5.98
CA ILE A 87 -4.41 -8.55 -5.63
C ILE A 87 -2.93 -8.48 -5.25
N ALA A 88 -2.20 -7.55 -5.87
CA ALA A 88 -0.83 -7.25 -5.49
C ALA A 88 -0.84 -6.38 -4.22
N CYS A 89 -0.25 -6.87 -3.14
CA CYS A 89 -0.30 -6.25 -1.84
C CYS A 89 1.08 -5.82 -1.35
N MET A 90 1.14 -4.61 -0.80
CA MET A 90 2.29 -4.13 -0.03
C MET A 90 1.80 -3.53 1.28
N SER A 91 2.54 -3.73 2.37
CA SER A 91 2.19 -3.22 3.69
C SER A 91 3.43 -2.82 4.46
N MET A 92 3.29 -1.80 5.30
CA MET A 92 4.24 -1.52 6.38
C MET A 92 4.50 -2.76 7.25
N GLY A 93 3.50 -3.61 7.46
CA GLY A 93 3.64 -4.85 8.23
C GLY A 93 4.59 -5.89 7.62
N PHE A 94 5.02 -5.73 6.36
CA PHE A 94 6.08 -6.58 5.77
C PHE A 94 7.50 -6.03 6.01
N LEU A 95 7.61 -4.76 6.40
CA LEU A 95 8.89 -4.07 6.58
C LEU A 95 9.28 -3.95 8.06
N VAL A 96 8.37 -4.31 8.96
CA VAL A 96 8.52 -4.15 10.41
C VAL A 96 8.44 -5.52 11.04
N GLU A 97 9.54 -5.95 11.67
CA GLU A 97 9.53 -7.20 12.44
C GLU A 97 8.68 -7.03 13.70
N GLU A 98 7.78 -7.99 13.96
CA GLU A 98 6.88 -7.97 15.13
C GLU A 98 7.63 -8.01 16.49
N SER A 99 8.94 -8.30 16.48
CA SER A 99 9.71 -8.63 17.68
C SER A 99 10.10 -7.42 18.54
N GLU A 100 10.09 -6.19 18.02
CA GLU A 100 10.48 -5.01 18.80
C GLU A 100 9.55 -3.80 18.57
N PRO A 101 9.06 -3.15 19.64
CA PRO A 101 8.31 -1.90 19.52
C PRO A 101 9.20 -0.78 18.93
N VAL A 102 9.00 -0.44 17.67
CA VAL A 102 9.70 0.67 17.02
C VAL A 102 9.01 2.00 17.35
N VAL A 103 9.77 2.96 17.86
CA VAL A 103 9.28 4.34 18.03
C VAL A 103 9.33 5.07 16.69
N TRP A 104 8.18 5.18 16.04
CA TRP A 104 8.05 5.85 14.75
C TRP A 104 8.13 7.37 14.87
N ARG A 105 9.20 7.96 14.34
CA ARG A 105 9.32 9.41 14.16
C ARG A 105 8.75 9.81 12.80
N GLY A 106 8.24 11.05 12.70
CA GLY A 106 7.59 11.53 11.47
C GLY A 106 8.44 11.37 10.20
N LEU A 107 9.75 11.62 10.28
CA LEU A 107 10.67 11.41 9.16
C LEU A 107 10.77 9.94 8.75
N MET A 108 10.75 9.01 9.71
CA MET A 108 10.79 7.57 9.42
C MET A 108 9.53 7.11 8.69
N VAL A 109 8.36 7.59 9.14
CA VAL A 109 7.08 7.32 8.49
C VAL A 109 7.10 7.85 7.05
N MET A 110 7.54 9.09 6.84
CA MET A 110 7.65 9.68 5.50
C MET A 110 8.59 8.87 4.59
N SER A 111 9.76 8.47 5.09
CA SER A 111 10.72 7.65 4.32
C SER A 111 10.15 6.27 3.99
N ALA A 112 9.44 5.63 4.92
CA ALA A 112 8.83 4.33 4.69
C ALA A 112 7.69 4.39 3.67
N ILE A 113 6.83 5.42 3.75
CA ILE A 113 5.78 5.66 2.76
C ILE A 113 6.39 5.94 1.38
N GLU A 114 7.42 6.79 1.26
CA GLU A 114 8.10 7.02 -0.03
C GLU A 114 8.71 5.72 -0.55
N LYS A 115 9.28 4.86 0.32
CA LYS A 115 9.77 3.54 -0.06
C LYS A 115 8.66 2.63 -0.60
N LEU A 116 7.50 2.57 0.06
CA LEU A 116 6.35 1.77 -0.40
C LEU A 116 5.72 2.30 -1.69
N LEU A 117 5.78 3.61 -1.93
CA LEU A 117 5.24 4.22 -3.15
C LEU A 117 6.21 4.15 -4.33
N ARG A 118 7.53 4.15 -4.08
CA ARG A 118 8.55 4.35 -5.14
C ARG A 118 9.54 3.22 -5.32
N GLN A 119 9.71 2.38 -4.31
CA GLN A 119 10.64 1.25 -4.35
C GLN A 119 9.89 -0.09 -4.39
N VAL A 120 8.69 -0.10 -4.96
CA VAL A 120 7.87 -1.28 -5.19
C VAL A 120 7.64 -1.44 -6.68
N ASP A 121 7.84 -2.65 -7.16
CA ASP A 121 7.53 -3.04 -8.53
C ASP A 121 6.04 -3.35 -8.65
N TRP A 122 5.23 -2.32 -8.80
CA TRP A 122 3.77 -2.44 -8.97
C TRP A 122 3.36 -3.02 -10.33
N GLY A 123 4.30 -3.16 -11.28
CA GLY A 123 3.98 -3.55 -12.65
C GLY A 123 3.08 -2.52 -13.34
N GLN A 124 1.95 -2.96 -13.88
CA GLN A 124 0.94 -2.08 -14.50
C GLN A 124 -0.39 -2.28 -13.79
N LEU A 125 -0.83 -1.27 -13.03
CA LEU A 125 -2.09 -1.28 -12.30
C LEU A 125 -3.08 -0.28 -12.89
N ASP A 126 -4.34 -0.68 -13.00
CA ASP A 126 -5.43 0.24 -13.24
C ASP A 126 -5.79 1.02 -11.99
N TYR A 127 -5.79 0.35 -10.82
CA TYR A 127 -6.10 0.96 -9.53
C TYR A 127 -5.11 0.51 -8.45
N LEU A 128 -4.60 1.47 -7.69
CA LEU A 128 -3.94 1.23 -6.41
C LEU A 128 -4.83 1.76 -5.28
N VAL A 129 -5.37 0.87 -4.47
CA VAL A 129 -6.12 1.22 -3.25
C VAL A 129 -5.13 1.42 -2.12
N VAL A 130 -5.20 2.56 -1.43
CA VAL A 130 -4.29 2.93 -0.32
C VAL A 130 -5.08 2.99 0.97
N ASP A 131 -4.77 2.10 1.92
CA ASP A 131 -5.26 2.13 3.29
C ASP A 131 -4.38 3.08 4.10
N MET A 132 -4.91 4.27 4.39
CA MET A 132 -4.22 5.31 5.16
C MET A 132 -4.13 4.94 6.65
N PRO A 133 -3.27 5.56 7.47
CA PRO A 133 -3.34 5.43 8.93
C PRO A 133 -4.68 5.95 9.49
#